data_AF-C4IXM6-F1
#
_entry.id   AF-C4IXM6-F1
#
_cell.length_a   1.000
_cell.length_b   1.000
_cell.length_c   1.000
_cell.angle_alpha   90.00
_cell.angle_beta   90.00
_cell.angle_gamma   90.00
#
_symmetry.space_group_name_H-M   'P 1'
#
loop_
_entity.id
_entity.type
_entity.pdbx_description
1 polymer ?
#
loop_
_entity_poly.entity_id
_entity_poly.type
_entity_poly.pdbx_seq_one_letter_code
_entity_poly.pdbx_strand_id
1 'polypeptide(L)'
;MITSLNTIQSNANDGFIRVYNRGAFVSYFRIEYKLGDWYHELYSREIPVLQSDTLKIPANATNIFFQVWVALFIQTWVVKYVETFLYPPQSCYRLSGTVYYTYCEGIPCPVGDVGGSPSLNSPCCCCCKPNIII
;
A
#
# COMPACT_ATOMS: atom_id res chain seq x y z
N MET A 1 2.28 22.31 -31.57
CA MET A 1 3.13 21.74 -30.50
C MET A 1 2.36 21.93 -29.19
N ILE A 2 1.70 20.89 -28.70
CA ILE A 2 0.99 20.91 -27.41
C ILE A 2 1.36 19.62 -26.69
N THR A 3 2.06 19.77 -25.57
CA THR A 3 2.50 18.75 -24.63
C THR A 3 1.32 18.37 -23.74
N SER A 4 0.70 17.20 -23.96
CA SER A 4 -0.19 16.59 -22.98
C SER A 4 0.62 15.66 -22.09
N LEU A 5 0.72 16.06 -20.82
CA LEU A 5 1.36 15.39 -19.70
C LEU A 5 1.12 13.88 -19.70
N ASN A 6 2.20 13.12 -19.51
CA ASN A 6 2.19 11.68 -19.20
C ASN A 6 1.37 11.42 -17.94
N THR A 7 0.05 11.31 -18.07
CA THR A 7 -0.77 10.58 -17.12
C THR A 7 -0.37 9.13 -17.28
N ILE A 8 0.41 8.59 -16.33
CA ILE A 8 0.66 7.16 -16.22
C ILE A 8 -0.71 6.51 -16.02
N GLN A 9 -1.27 6.03 -17.12
CA GLN A 9 -2.51 5.27 -17.16
C GLN A 9 -2.25 4.01 -16.33
N SER A 10 -2.90 3.89 -15.17
CA SER A 10 -2.80 2.68 -14.35
C SER A 10 -3.27 1.52 -15.19
N ASN A 11 -2.37 0.58 -15.46
CA ASN A 11 -2.79 -0.69 -16.04
C ASN A 11 -3.60 -1.44 -15.00
N ALA A 12 -4.64 -2.15 -15.42
CA ALA A 12 -5.49 -2.94 -14.52
C ALA A 12 -4.71 -4.03 -13.75
N ASN A 13 -3.50 -4.35 -14.21
CA ASN A 13 -2.60 -5.35 -13.61
C ASN A 13 -1.58 -4.72 -12.64
N ASP A 14 -1.55 -3.40 -12.50
CA ASP A 14 -0.64 -2.76 -11.55
C ASP A 14 -1.08 -3.07 -10.11
N GLY A 15 -0.07 -3.26 -9.25
CA GLY A 15 -0.27 -3.30 -7.82
C GLY A 15 -0.39 -1.90 -7.24
N PHE A 16 -0.86 -1.81 -6.01
CA PHE A 16 -0.76 -0.60 -5.22
C PHE A 16 -0.66 -0.93 -3.74
N ILE A 17 0.02 -0.04 -3.03
CA ILE A 17 -0.04 -0.01 -1.58
C ILE A 17 -0.56 1.36 -1.16
N ARG A 18 -1.60 1.35 -0.34
CA ARG A 18 -2.15 2.56 0.29
C ARG A 18 -1.99 2.48 1.79
N VAL A 19 -1.53 3.58 2.37
CA VAL A 19 -1.36 3.69 3.82
C VAL A 19 -2.21 4.83 4.35
N TYR A 20 -3.08 4.53 5.31
CA TYR A 20 -3.89 5.50 6.05
C TYR A 20 -3.27 5.74 7.42
N ASN A 21 -2.95 6.99 7.72
CA ASN A 21 -2.46 7.35 9.03
C ASN A 21 -3.63 7.75 9.95
N ARG A 22 -4.01 6.86 10.88
CA ARG A 22 -4.97 7.14 11.96
C ARG A 22 -4.29 7.21 13.33
N GLY A 23 -2.95 7.26 13.37
CA GLY A 23 -2.18 7.44 14.59
C GLY A 23 -1.90 8.91 14.92
N ALA A 24 -1.35 9.15 16.10
CA ALA A 24 -0.94 10.47 16.58
C ALA A 24 0.54 10.78 16.25
N PHE A 25 0.89 10.72 14.96
CA PHE A 25 2.25 10.95 14.44
C PHE A 25 2.22 11.29 12.96
N VAL A 26 3.36 11.71 12.40
CA VAL A 26 3.57 11.79 10.94
C VAL A 26 4.30 10.53 10.48
N SER A 27 3.91 10.00 9.32
CA SER A 27 4.56 8.82 8.72
C SER A 27 4.83 9.03 7.24
N TYR A 28 5.75 8.27 6.66
CA TYR A 28 5.77 8.03 5.21
C TYR A 28 6.07 6.56 4.97
N PHE A 29 5.90 6.09 3.73
CA PHE A 29 6.31 4.75 3.36
C PHE A 29 7.13 4.74 2.08
N ARG A 30 7.99 3.73 1.97
CA ARG A 30 8.85 3.48 0.83
C ARG A 30 8.62 2.08 0.31
N ILE A 31 8.70 1.93 -1.01
CA ILE A 31 8.63 0.65 -1.69
C ILE A 31 9.89 0.53 -2.55
N GLU A 32 10.69 -0.49 -2.27
CA GLU A 32 11.77 -0.91 -3.14
C GLU A 32 11.31 -2.12 -3.94
N TYR A 33 11.68 -2.24 -5.22
CA TYR A 33 11.33 -3.40 -6.03
C TYR A 33 12.32 -3.62 -7.17
N LYS A 34 12.31 -4.83 -7.73
CA LYS A 34 13.07 -5.19 -8.94
C LYS A 34 12.15 -5.18 -10.16
N LEU A 35 12.56 -4.52 -11.23
CA LEU A 35 11.92 -4.57 -12.54
C LEU A 35 12.94 -5.01 -13.59
N GLY A 36 12.80 -6.25 -14.08
CA GLY A 36 13.85 -6.90 -14.86
C GLY A 36 15.09 -7.11 -13.98
N ASP A 37 16.19 -6.44 -14.31
CA ASP A 37 17.47 -6.50 -13.57
C ASP A 37 17.76 -5.27 -12.72
N TRP A 38 16.88 -4.27 -12.73
CA TRP A 38 17.09 -3.00 -12.05
C TRP A 38 16.27 -2.89 -10.78
N TYR A 39 16.89 -2.30 -9.75
CA TYR A 39 16.20 -1.92 -8.53
C TYR A 39 15.64 -0.50 -8.66
N HIS A 40 14.44 -0.32 -8.13
CA HIS A 40 13.70 0.94 -8.15
C HIS A 40 13.15 1.23 -6.77
N GLU A 41 12.93 2.52 -6.51
CA GLU A 41 12.42 3.00 -5.23
C GLU A 41 11.32 4.01 -5.45
N LEU A 42 10.25 3.87 -4.66
CA LEU A 42 9.13 4.79 -4.62
C LEU A 42 8.97 5.30 -3.20
N TYR A 43 8.71 6.59 -3.08
CA TYR A 43 8.48 7.25 -1.81
C TYR A 43 7.10 7.87 -1.83
N SER A 44 6.34 7.65 -0.75
CA SER A 44 5.13 8.42 -0.52
C SER A 44 5.50 9.84 -0.11
N ARG A 45 4.53 10.73 -0.17
CA ARG A 45 4.62 11.97 0.59
C ARG A 45 4.57 11.66 2.08
N GLU A 46 4.94 12.64 2.90
CA GLU A 46 4.61 12.59 4.32
C GLU A 46 3.08 12.54 4.49
N ILE A 47 2.65 11.72 5.44
CA ILE A 47 1.25 11.41 5.72
C ILE A 47 0.96 11.91 7.15
N PRO A 48 0.45 13.14 7.29
CA PRO A 48 -0.05 13.66 8.55
C PRO A 48 -1.19 12.82 9.14
N VAL A 49 -1.53 13.14 10.39
CA VAL A 49 -2.65 12.56 11.12
C VAL A 49 -3.96 12.67 10.31
N LEU A 50 -4.68 11.56 10.22
CA LEU A 50 -5.94 11.38 9.47
C LEU A 50 -5.84 11.48 7.94
N GLN A 51 -4.63 11.50 7.38
CA GLN A 51 -4.40 11.50 5.93
C GLN A 51 -3.96 10.12 5.40
N SER A 52 -3.80 10.03 4.08
CA SER A 52 -3.34 8.80 3.41
C SER A 52 -2.57 9.13 2.14
N ASP A 53 -1.74 8.19 1.69
CA ASP A 53 -1.11 8.27 0.38
C ASP A 53 -1.05 6.88 -0.29
N THR A 54 -0.89 6.86 -1.61
CA THR A 54 -0.89 5.63 -2.41
C THR A 54 0.28 5.62 -3.38
N LEU A 55 0.99 4.50 -3.43
CA LEU A 55 2.00 4.25 -4.45
C LEU A 55 1.53 3.11 -5.35
N LYS A 56 1.64 3.32 -6.67
CA LYS A 56 1.37 2.29 -7.68
C LYS A 56 2.67 1.54 -7.97
N ILE A 57 2.56 0.23 -8.10
CA ILE A 57 3.67 -0.67 -8.37
C ILE A 57 3.42 -1.30 -9.74
N PRO A 58 4.35 -1.22 -10.69
CA PRO A 58 4.18 -1.83 -12.02
C PRO A 58 3.88 -3.34 -11.92
N ALA A 59 2.98 -3.85 -12.76
CA ALA A 59 2.58 -5.27 -12.79
C ALA A 59 3.74 -6.29 -12.85
N ASN A 60 4.86 -5.92 -13.47
CA ASN A 60 6.02 -6.79 -13.67
C ASN A 60 7.08 -6.65 -12.56
N ALA A 61 6.81 -5.90 -11.50
CA ALA A 61 7.74 -5.75 -10.39
C ALA A 61 7.81 -7.03 -9.54
N THR A 62 8.99 -7.33 -9.03
CA THR A 62 9.27 -8.51 -8.18
C THR A 62 10.12 -8.10 -6.98
N ASN A 63 10.23 -8.97 -5.98
CA ASN A 63 11.06 -8.74 -4.77
C ASN A 63 10.77 -7.37 -4.15
N ILE A 64 9.49 -7.13 -3.87
CA ILE A 64 9.00 -5.86 -3.36
C ILE A 64 9.24 -5.80 -1.86
N PHE A 65 9.86 -4.72 -1.41
CA PHE A 65 10.13 -4.43 -0.02
C PHE A 65 9.37 -3.18 0.40
N PHE A 66 8.37 -3.36 1.26
CA PHE A 66 7.52 -2.31 1.77
C PHE A 66 7.96 -1.94 3.18
N GLN A 67 8.19 -0.65 3.42
CA GLN A 67 8.57 -0.13 4.74
C GLN A 67 7.72 1.07 5.14
N VAL A 68 7.29 1.11 6.40
CA VAL A 68 6.64 2.28 7.00
C VAL A 68 7.57 2.93 8.01
N TRP A 69 7.76 4.23 7.82
CA TRP A 69 8.59 5.09 8.65
C TRP A 69 7.72 6.06 9.43
N VAL A 70 8.00 6.23 10.72
CA VAL A 70 7.30 7.16 11.62
C VAL A 70 8.28 8.19 12.17
N ALA A 71 7.86 9.46 12.17
CA ALA A 71 8.65 10.54 12.75
C ALA A 71 8.65 10.43 14.29
N LEU A 72 9.84 10.30 14.88
CA LEU A 72 10.03 10.40 16.33
C LEU A 72 10.13 11.87 16.77
N PHE A 73 10.92 12.65 16.02
CA PHE A 73 11.19 14.07 16.21
C PHE A 73 11.44 14.71 14.85
N ILE A 74 11.63 16.03 14.82
CA ILE A 74 11.98 16.77 13.59
C ILE A 74 13.15 16.06 12.89
N GLN A 75 12.93 15.66 11.63
CA GLN A 75 13.89 14.96 10.77
C GLN A 75 14.42 13.61 11.30
N THR A 76 13.87 13.07 12.40
CA THR A 76 14.24 11.75 12.93
C THR A 76 13.14 10.76 12.63
N TRP A 77 13.42 9.76 11.78
CA TRP A 77 12.47 8.75 11.35
C TRP A 77 12.90 7.35 11.80
N VAL A 78 11.94 6.51 12.16
CA VAL A 78 12.19 5.12 12.53
C VAL A 78 11.27 4.18 11.76
N VAL A 79 11.83 3.08 11.26
CA VAL A 79 11.06 1.99 10.65
C VAL A 79 10.22 1.31 11.73
N LYS A 80 8.90 1.28 11.52
CA LYS A 80 7.96 0.60 12.43
C LYS A 80 7.34 -0.65 11.82
N TYR A 81 7.37 -0.77 10.50
CA TYR A 81 6.80 -1.90 9.80
C TYR A 81 7.60 -2.22 8.55
N VAL A 82 7.76 -3.52 8.28
CA VAL A 82 8.44 -4.05 7.11
C VAL A 82 7.66 -5.26 6.62
N GLU A 83 7.42 -5.34 5.33
CA GLU A 83 6.81 -6.50 4.68
C GLU A 83 7.43 -6.73 3.31
N THR A 84 7.45 -7.99 2.85
CA THR A 84 7.98 -8.39 1.56
C THR A 84 6.91 -9.04 0.71
N PHE A 85 6.93 -8.77 -0.60
CA PHE A 85 6.04 -9.42 -1.57
C PHE A 85 6.84 -9.93 -2.76
N LEU A 86 6.46 -11.11 -3.25
CA LEU A 86 7.04 -11.65 -4.49
C LEU A 86 6.49 -10.96 -5.74
N TYR A 87 5.23 -10.51 -5.68
CA TYR A 87 4.49 -9.89 -6.79
C TYR A 87 3.74 -8.64 -6.31
N PRO A 88 3.35 -7.71 -7.21
CA PRO A 88 2.70 -6.45 -6.83
C PRO A 88 1.37 -6.70 -6.11
N PRO A 89 1.25 -6.33 -4.81
CA PRO A 89 0.00 -6.51 -4.07
C PRO A 89 -1.00 -5.40 -4.40
N GLN A 90 -2.26 -5.63 -4.07
CA GLN A 90 -3.29 -4.60 -3.95
C GLN A 90 -3.73 -4.53 -2.50
N SER A 91 -2.98 -3.78 -1.69
CA SER A 91 -3.10 -3.80 -0.24
C SER A 91 -3.32 -2.41 0.35
N CYS A 92 -4.14 -2.36 1.40
CA CYS A 92 -4.36 -1.15 2.19
C CYS A 92 -3.97 -1.41 3.65
N TYR A 93 -3.30 -0.43 4.25
CA TYR A 93 -2.83 -0.50 5.63
C TYR A 93 -3.38 0.67 6.43
N ARG A 94 -3.70 0.42 7.68
CA ARG A 94 -4.04 1.45 8.67
C ARG A 94 -2.95 1.53 9.71
N LEU A 95 -2.40 2.72 9.89
CA LEU A 95 -1.52 3.04 11.02
C LEU A 95 -2.35 3.56 12.17
N SER A 96 -2.04 3.13 13.39
CA SER A 96 -2.72 3.58 14.61
C SER A 96 -1.74 3.64 15.79
N GLY A 97 -2.22 4.19 16.92
CA GLY A 97 -1.44 4.34 18.14
C GLY A 97 -0.65 5.65 18.20
N THR A 98 0.50 5.61 18.87
CA THR A 98 1.38 6.76 19.12
C THR A 98 2.78 6.53 18.56
N VAL A 99 3.63 7.56 18.63
CA VAL A 99 5.03 7.53 18.17
C VAL A 99 5.81 6.34 18.75
N TYR A 100 5.61 6.02 20.03
CA TYR A 100 6.31 4.92 20.71
C TYR A 100 5.60 3.57 20.54
N TYR A 101 4.26 3.58 20.51
CA TYR A 101 3.43 2.39 20.36
C TYR A 101 2.63 2.47 19.06
N THR A 102 3.32 2.17 17.96
CA THR A 102 2.77 2.22 16.60
C THR A 102 2.26 0.84 16.19
N TYR A 103 1.09 0.78 15.58
CA TYR A 103 0.54 -0.42 14.98
C TYR A 103 0.32 -0.18 13.48
N CYS A 104 0.57 -1.20 12.68
CA CYS A 104 0.30 -1.22 11.24
C CYS A 104 -0.48 -2.51 10.94
N GLU A 105 -1.70 -2.36 10.43
CA GLU A 105 -2.60 -3.49 10.18
C GLU A 105 -3.16 -3.42 8.76
N GLY A 106 -3.23 -4.58 8.09
CA GLY A 106 -3.90 -4.70 6.80
C GLY A 106 -5.41 -4.52 6.96
N ILE A 107 -6.02 -3.70 6.11
CA ILE A 107 -7.46 -3.45 6.08
C ILE A 107 -8.02 -3.66 4.67
N PRO A 108 -9.33 -3.93 4.52
CA PRO A 108 -9.97 -3.89 3.21
C PRO A 108 -9.79 -2.51 2.57
N CYS A 109 -9.41 -2.49 1.29
CA CYS A 109 -9.31 -1.25 0.54
C CYS A 109 -10.70 -0.63 0.34
N PRO A 110 -10.90 0.65 0.72
CA PRO A 110 -12.16 1.34 0.48
C PRO A 110 -12.52 1.37 -1.01
N VAL A 111 -13.77 1.05 -1.30
CA VAL A 111 -14.31 1.05 -2.65
C VAL A 111 -14.48 2.51 -3.10
N GLY A 112 -13.82 2.91 -4.19
CA GLY A 112 -14.02 4.22 -4.84
C GLY A 112 -12.76 5.05 -5.07
N ASP A 113 -11.67 4.76 -4.38
CA ASP A 113 -10.44 5.56 -4.51
C ASP A 113 -9.38 4.77 -5.29
N VAL A 114 -9.28 5.08 -6.59
CA VAL A 114 -8.20 4.79 -7.56
C VAL A 114 -7.87 3.32 -7.93
N GLY A 115 -8.26 2.92 -9.14
CA GLY A 115 -7.36 2.22 -10.08
C GLY A 115 -7.63 0.75 -10.41
N GLY A 116 -8.46 0.06 -9.62
CA GLY A 116 -8.97 -1.26 -9.97
C GLY A 116 -10.48 -1.20 -9.99
N SER A 117 -11.10 -1.56 -11.11
CA SER A 117 -12.52 -1.89 -11.12
C SER A 117 -12.76 -2.89 -9.97
N PRO A 118 -13.82 -2.76 -9.15
CA PRO A 118 -14.21 -3.91 -8.35
C PRO A 118 -14.50 -5.01 -9.37
N SER A 119 -13.83 -6.16 -9.26
CA SER A 119 -14.43 -7.38 -9.76
C SER A 119 -15.64 -7.67 -8.87
N LEU A 120 -16.70 -6.90 -9.12
CA LEU A 120 -18.05 -7.16 -8.66
C LEU A 120 -18.57 -8.32 -9.51
N ASN A 121 -17.99 -9.50 -9.28
CA ASN A 121 -18.53 -10.78 -9.64
C ASN A 121 -18.06 -11.80 -8.60
N SER A 122 -18.52 -11.58 -7.37
CA SER A 122 -18.92 -12.70 -6.53
C SER A 122 -20.00 -12.21 -5.56
N PRO A 123 -21.29 -12.47 -5.83
CA PRO A 123 -22.29 -12.35 -4.79
C PRO A 123 -22.03 -13.51 -3.82
N CYS A 124 -21.96 -13.20 -2.52
CA CYS A 124 -21.87 -14.17 -1.42
C CYS A 124 -20.48 -14.80 -1.17
N CYS A 125 -19.75 -14.24 -0.20
CA CYS A 125 -18.85 -15.04 0.67
C CYS A 125 -19.34 -15.01 2.13
N CYS A 126 -20.65 -15.19 2.31
CA CYS A 126 -21.17 -15.93 3.45
C CYS A 126 -21.27 -17.39 2.98
N CYS A 127 -20.29 -18.24 3.34
CA CYS A 127 -20.31 -19.71 3.38
C CYS A 127 -19.01 -20.34 2.87
N CYS A 128 -18.03 -20.51 3.77
CA CYS A 128 -17.10 -21.64 3.70
C CYS A 128 -17.03 -22.30 5.08
N LYS A 129 -18.05 -23.12 5.40
CA LYS A 129 -17.86 -24.25 6.31
C LYS A 129 -17.51 -25.47 5.46
N PRO A 130 -16.39 -26.17 5.69
CA PRO A 130 -16.26 -27.53 5.21
C PRO A 130 -17.10 -28.45 6.10
N ASN A 131 -18.18 -28.99 5.52
CA ASN A 131 -18.87 -30.15 6.06
C ASN A 131 -18.16 -31.38 5.46
N ILE A 132 -17.34 -32.07 6.26
CA ILE A 132 -16.78 -33.37 5.88
C ILE A 132 -17.79 -34.44 6.34
N ILE A 133 -18.36 -35.14 5.38
CA ILE A 133 -19.15 -36.36 5.57
C ILE A 133 -18.15 -37.52 5.56
N ILE A 134 -18.25 -38.41 6.56
CA ILE A 134 -17.76 -39.80 6.49
C ILE A 134 -18.99 -40.69 6.40
#